data_AF-A1DAX6-F1
#
_entry.id   AF-A1DAX6-F1
#
_cell.length_a   1.000
_cell.length_b   1.000
_cell.length_c   1.000
_cell.angle_alpha   90.00
_cell.angle_beta   90.00
_cell.angle_gamma   90.00
#
_symmetry.space_group_name_H-M   'P 1'
#
loop_
_entity.id
_entity.type
_entity.pdbx_description
1 polymer ?
#
loop_
_entity_poly.entity_id
_entity_poly.type
_entity_poly.pdbx_seq_one_letter_code
_entity_poly.pdbx_strand_id
1 'polypeptide(L)' 'MSEQARAIISEVSGHDLDQWLRPSTFTNELEESIRGHIHEELTSWMFYRKLAADCSRANVSLHGFAMYVT' A
#
# COMPACT_ATOMS: atom_id res chain seq x y z
N MET A 1 21.69 30.78 22.41
CA MET A 1 20.54 30.52 21.52
C MET A 1 19.44 31.48 21.91
N SER A 2 18.84 32.21 20.97
CA SER A 2 17.76 33.15 21.28
C SER A 2 16.52 32.42 21.82
N GLU A 3 15.78 33.05 22.73
CA GLU A 3 14.52 32.54 23.29
C GLU A 3 13.56 32.04 22.19
N GLN A 4 13.51 32.77 21.08
CA GLN A 4 12.77 32.42 19.86
C GLN A 4 13.17 31.07 19.27
N ALA A 5 14.47 30.77 19.19
CA ALA A 5 14.93 29.51 18.64
C ALA A 5 14.48 28.32 19.51
N ARG A 6 14.45 28.49 20.84
CA ARG A 6 13.92 27.46 21.76
C ARG A 6 12.42 27.26 21.60
N ALA A 7 11.66 28.34 21.45
CA ALA A 7 10.22 28.28 21.22
C ALA A 7 9.89 27.52 19.93
N ILE A 8 10.57 27.86 18.83
CA ILE A 8 10.37 27.21 17.51
C ILE A 8 10.75 25.72 17.58
N ILE A 9 11.88 25.38 18.21
CA ILE A 9 12.28 23.98 18.36
C ILE A 9 11.24 23.20 19.15
N SER A 10 10.74 23.77 20.26
CA SER A 10 9.71 23.14 21.09
C SER A 10 8.41 22.94 20.31
N GLU A 11 7.99 23.92 19.51
CA GLU A 11 6.81 23.84 18.64
C GLU A 11 6.96 22.73 17.60
N VAL A 12 8.03 22.78 16.80
CA VAL A 12 8.28 21.82 15.72
C VAL A 12 8.50 20.40 16.26
N SER A 13 9.10 20.25 17.44
CA SER A 13 9.32 18.93 18.05
C SER A 13 8.03 18.21 18.47
N GLY A 14 6.91 18.94 18.59
CA GLY A 14 5.60 18.36 18.87
C GLY A 14 4.77 18.05 17.62
N HIS A 15 5.26 18.39 16.43
CA HIS A 15 4.52 18.17 15.18
C HIS A 15 4.69 16.74 14.66
N ASP A 16 3.63 16.19 14.08
CA ASP A 16 3.69 14.96 13.30
C ASP A 16 4.40 15.24 11.96
N LEU A 17 5.13 14.26 11.43
CA LEU A 17 5.72 14.34 10.09
C LEU A 17 4.64 14.52 9.02
N ASP A 18 3.46 13.95 9.23
CA ASP A 18 2.32 14.10 8.33
C ASP A 18 1.88 15.56 8.18
N GLN A 19 2.09 16.39 9.20
CA GLN A 19 1.78 17.82 9.14
C GLN A 19 2.59 18.57 8.07
N TRP A 20 3.77 18.05 7.72
CA TRP A 20 4.69 18.68 6.77
C TRP A 20 4.70 17.98 5.41
N LEU A 21 4.44 16.67 5.39
CA LEU A 21 4.55 15.85 4.20
C LEU A 21 3.22 15.62 3.49
N ARG A 22 2.10 15.64 4.21
CA ARG A 22 0.78 15.37 3.64
C ARG A 22 0.31 16.58 2.83
N PRO A 23 0.18 16.46 1.49
CA PRO A 23 -0.39 17.55 0.70
C PRO A 23 -1.84 17.79 1.12
N SER A 24 -2.30 19.04 1.03
CA SER A 24 -3.70 19.38 1.36
C SER A 24 -4.74 18.63 0.51
N THR A 25 -4.33 18.13 -0.65
CA THR A 25 -5.13 17.30 -1.55
C THR A 25 -5.18 15.82 -1.16
N PHE A 26 -4.32 15.36 -0.25
CA PHE A 26 -4.31 13.98 0.22
C PHE A 26 -5.32 13.80 1.36
N THR A 27 -6.60 13.76 0.99
CA THR A 27 -7.72 13.63 1.94
C THR A 27 -7.73 12.24 2.60
N ASN A 28 -8.44 12.11 3.72
CA ASN A 28 -8.64 10.81 4.37
C ASN A 28 -9.39 9.80 3.48
N GLU A 29 -10.33 10.29 2.66
CA GLU A 29 -11.05 9.47 1.70
C GLU A 29 -10.10 8.92 0.61
N LEU A 30 -9.20 9.76 0.10
CA LEU A 30 -8.20 9.33 -0.89
C LEU A 30 -7.24 8.29 -0.28
N GLU A 31 -6.80 8.53 0.95
CA GLU A 31 -5.95 7.58 1.68
C GLU A 31 -6.63 6.21 1.83
N GLU A 32 -7.91 6.19 2.23
CA GLU A 32 -8.64 4.94 2.40
C GLU A 32 -8.93 4.25 1.06
N SER A 33 -9.22 5.02 0.00
CA SER A 33 -9.37 4.48 -1.35
C SER A 33 -8.09 3.81 -1.86
N ILE A 34 -6.94 4.45 -1.64
CA ILE A 34 -5.63 3.86 -2.02
C ILE A 34 -5.37 2.60 -1.20
N ARG A 35 -5.65 2.61 0.10
CA ARG A 35 -5.50 1.43 0.97
C ARG A 35 -6.38 0.27 0.50
N GLY A 36 -7.64 0.55 0.18
CA GLY A 36 -8.58 -0.42 -0.37
C GLY A 36 -8.08 -1.00 -1.68
N HIS A 37 -7.61 -0.16 -2.59
CA HIS A 37 -7.10 -0.62 -3.88
C HIS A 37 -5.84 -1.49 -3.75
N ILE A 38 -4.90 -1.12 -2.86
CA ILE A 38 -3.74 -1.97 -2.55
C ILE A 38 -4.19 -3.35 -2.05
N HIS A 39 -5.21 -3.39 -1.20
CA HIS A 39 -5.76 -4.65 -0.69
C HIS A 39 -6.41 -5.49 -1.80
N GLU A 40 -7.17 -4.87 -2.70
CA GLU A 40 -7.78 -5.54 -3.86
C GLU A 40 -6.73 -6.16 -4.79
N GLU A 41 -5.67 -5.41 -5.09
CA GLU A 41 -4.57 -5.88 -5.95
C GLU A 41 -3.81 -7.04 -5.30
N LEU A 42 -3.47 -6.94 -4.02
CA LEU A 42 -2.79 -8.03 -3.29
C LEU A 42 -3.66 -9.30 -3.20
N THR A 43 -4.96 -9.13 -3.00
CA THR A 43 -5.92 -10.25 -2.95
C THR A 43 -6.03 -10.92 -4.31
N SER A 44 -6.17 -10.13 -5.38
CA SER A 44 -6.24 -10.61 -6.75
C SER A 44 -4.96 -11.34 -7.15
N TRP A 45 -3.80 -10.79 -6.80
CA TRP A 45 -2.50 -11.43 -7.02
C TRP A 45 -2.40 -12.79 -6.33
N MET A 46 -2.76 -12.89 -5.05
CA MET A 46 -2.78 -14.17 -4.32
C MET A 46 -3.74 -15.18 -4.96
N PHE A 47 -4.91 -14.71 -5.40
CA PHE A 47 -5.88 -15.55 -6.08
C PHE A 47 -5.32 -16.13 -7.38
N TYR A 48 -4.73 -15.31 -8.24
CA TYR A 48 -4.15 -15.79 -9.51
C TYR A 48 -2.98 -16.74 -9.29
N ARG A 49 -2.15 -16.51 -8.26
CA ARG A 49 -1.10 -17.48 -7.89
C ARG A 49 -1.67 -18.83 -7.47
N LYS A 50 -2.76 -18.82 -6.71
CA LYS A 50 -3.44 -20.06 -6.31
C LYS A 50 -4.02 -20.77 -7.54
N LEU A 51 -4.66 -20.03 -8.44
CA LEU A 51 -5.19 -20.56 -9.69
C LEU A 51 -4.09 -21.18 -10.55
N ALA A 52 -2.95 -20.52 -10.72
CA ALA A 52 -1.80 -21.07 -11.43
C ALA A 52 -1.33 -22.40 -10.83
N ALA A 53 -1.24 -22.46 -9.50
CA ALA A 53 -0.85 -23.67 -8.79
C ALA A 53 -1.86 -24.81 -8.96
N ASP A 54 -3.16 -24.51 -9.03
CA ASP A 54 -4.18 -25.53 -9.28
C ASP A 54 -4.14 -26.02 -10.74
N CYS A 55 -3.89 -25.12 -11.70
CA CYS A 55 -3.71 -25.48 -13.11
C CYS A 55 -2.45 -26.32 -13.38
N SER A 56 -1.39 -26.16 -12.58
CA SER A 56 -0.13 -26.90 -12.73
C SER A 56 -0.13 -28.31 -12.11
N ARG A 57 -1.20 -28.68 -11.41
CA ARG A 57 -1.34 -30.04 -10.85
C ARG A 57 -1.35 -31.08 -11.96
N ALA A 58 -0.63 -32.18 -11.77
CA ALA A 58 -0.55 -33.27 -12.76
C ALA A 58 -1.92 -33.84 -13.16
N ASN A 59 -2.88 -33.90 -12.23
CA ASN A 59 -4.23 -34.40 -12.50
C ASN A 59 -5.16 -33.37 -13.15
N VAL A 60 -4.75 -32.09 -13.24
CA VAL A 60 -5.47 -31.02 -13.95
C VAL A 60 -4.84 -30.76 -15.31
N SER A 61 -3.50 -30.75 -15.38
CA SER A 61 -2.70 -30.67 -16.61
C SER A 61 -2.96 -29.44 -17.50
N LEU A 62 -3.46 -28.34 -16.93
CA LEU A 62 -3.70 -27.07 -17.63
C LEU A 62 -2.47 -26.15 -17.57
N HIS A 63 -1.29 -26.68 -17.90
CA HIS A 63 -0.01 -25.97 -17.77
C HIS A 63 0.04 -24.64 -18.55
N GLY A 64 -0.64 -24.55 -19.70
CA GLY A 64 -0.75 -23.30 -20.45
C GLY A 64 -1.50 -22.20 -19.69
N PHE A 65 -2.57 -22.56 -18.98
CA PHE A 65 -3.30 -21.61 -18.11
C PHE A 65 -2.47 -21.22 -16.89
N ALA A 66 -1.69 -22.16 -16.34
CA ALA A 66 -0.79 -21.87 -15.23
C ALA A 66 0.22 -20.78 -15.59
N MET A 67 0.77 -20.79 -16.82
CA MET A 67 1.70 -19.76 -17.28
C MET A 67 1.04 -18.42 -17.61
N TYR A 68 -0.23 -18.42 -18.01
CA TYR A 68 -0.95 -17.19 -18.36
C TYR A 68 -1.32 -16.35 -17.13
N VAL A 69 -1.61 -17.01 -16.00
CA VAL A 69 -2.08 -16.35 -14.78
C VAL A 69 -0.98 -16.11 -13.73
N THR A 70 0.28 -16.40 -14.06
CA THR A 70 1.48 -16.04 -13.29
C THR A 70 2.20 -14.85 -13.89
#